data_AF-A0A947G7M3-F1
#
_entry.id   AF-A0A947G7M3-F1
#
_cell.length_a   1.000
_cell.length_b   1.000
_cell.length_c   1.000
_cell.angle_alpha   90.00
_cell.angle_beta   90.00
_cell.angle_gamma   90.00
#
_symmetry.space_group_name_H-M   'P 1'
#
loop_
_entity.id
_entity.type
_entity.pdbx_description
1 polymer ?
#
loop_
_entity_poly.entity_id
_entity_poly.type
_entity_poly.pdbx_seq_one_letter_code
_entity_poly.pdbx_strand_id
1 'polypeptide(L)'
;MSLRLMLAGAMVLLISACGSARQVKRDARGGTISLHGERHESTKEAREMMLEHCRGPYQIIEEGPAGSSNGQWRLRYRCGQAPREIADPEDQTAPSPDDGYPQVPVFDAGVADAAQPPSTQE
;
A
#
# COMPACT_ATOMS: atom_id res chain seq x y z
N MET A 1 41.58 0.58 -32.34
CA MET A 1 41.38 -0.35 -31.21
C MET A 1 41.07 0.45 -29.95
N SER A 2 39.89 1.09 -29.86
CA SER A 2 39.62 2.04 -28.76
C SER A 2 38.18 2.02 -28.22
N LEU A 3 37.29 1.20 -28.78
CA LEU A 3 35.87 1.17 -28.38
C LEU A 3 35.59 0.22 -27.20
N ARG A 4 36.49 -0.74 -26.93
CA ARG A 4 36.32 -1.73 -25.85
C ARG A 4 36.72 -1.21 -24.46
N LEU A 5 37.57 -0.19 -24.36
CA LEU A 5 37.94 0.41 -23.07
C LEU A 5 36.90 1.39 -22.53
N MET A 6 36.09 2.02 -23.38
CA MET A 6 35.01 2.92 -22.94
C MET A 6 33.83 2.17 -22.31
N LEU A 7 33.52 0.95 -22.78
CA LEU A 7 32.43 0.13 -22.21
C LEU A 7 32.77 -0.50 -20.86
N ALA A 8 34.05 -0.77 -20.58
CA ALA A 8 34.47 -1.38 -19.31
C ALA A 8 34.47 -0.39 -18.12
N GLY A 9 34.50 0.93 -18.38
CA GLY A 9 34.50 1.96 -17.33
C GLY A 9 33.11 2.37 -16.83
N ALA A 10 32.05 2.15 -17.62
CA ALA A 10 30.70 2.59 -17.29
C ALA A 10 29.94 1.64 -16.32
N MET A 11 30.47 0.43 -16.06
CA MET A 11 29.76 -0.59 -15.28
C MET A 11 29.97 -0.48 -13.75
N VAL A 12 30.81 0.46 -13.28
CA VAL A 12 31.17 0.59 -11.84
C VAL A 12 30.32 1.64 -11.09
N LEU A 13 29.45 2.39 -11.77
CA LEU A 13 28.63 3.44 -11.15
C LEU A 13 27.30 2.97 -10.55
N LEU A 14 27.02 1.67 -10.54
CA LEU A 14 25.86 1.07 -9.89
C LEU A 14 26.14 0.68 -8.42
N ILE A 15 26.99 1.44 -7.73
CA ILE A 15 27.16 1.28 -6.28
C ILE A 15 25.95 1.93 -5.61
N SER A 16 24.90 1.13 -5.56
CA SER A 16 23.75 1.19 -4.68
C SER A 16 23.85 2.20 -3.54
N ALA A 17 22.89 3.12 -3.51
CA ALA A 17 22.44 3.74 -2.28
C ALA A 17 22.01 2.61 -1.32
N CYS A 18 22.96 2.14 -0.50
CA CYS A 18 22.80 1.01 0.39
C CYS A 18 22.00 1.46 1.61
N GLY A 19 20.71 1.74 1.41
CA GLY A 19 19.74 1.74 2.48
C GLY A 19 19.55 0.30 2.96
N SER A 20 19.57 0.08 4.27
CA SER A 20 19.30 -1.23 4.87
C SER A 20 18.32 -1.09 6.01
N ALA A 21 17.35 -2.00 6.05
CA ALA A 21 16.38 -2.07 7.13
C ALA A 21 16.69 -3.26 8.04
N ARG A 22 16.78 -3.00 9.34
CA ARG A 22 17.01 -4.04 10.35
C ARG A 22 15.89 -4.07 11.36
N GLN A 23 15.28 -5.24 11.55
CA GLN A 23 14.27 -5.41 12.59
C GLN A 23 14.90 -5.31 13.98
N VAL A 24 14.44 -4.35 14.78
CA VAL A 24 14.91 -4.12 16.16
C VAL A 24 14.06 -4.92 17.14
N LYS A 25 12.76 -4.99 16.89
CA LYS A 25 11.80 -5.69 17.73
C LYS A 25 10.64 -6.23 16.90
N ARG A 26 10.21 -7.45 17.20
CA ARG A 26 9.06 -8.11 16.58
C ARG A 26 8.17 -8.70 17.66
N ASP A 27 6.87 -8.43 17.57
CA ASP A 27 5.83 -8.94 18.47
C ASP A 27 4.68 -9.53 17.63
N ALA A 28 3.80 -10.32 18.25
CA ALA A 28 2.64 -10.93 17.56
C ALA A 28 1.68 -9.91 16.93
N ARG A 29 1.71 -8.65 17.38
CA ARG A 29 0.82 -7.57 16.92
C ARG A 29 1.51 -6.56 16.00
N GLY A 30 2.82 -6.69 15.74
CA GLY A 30 3.58 -5.68 14.99
C GLY A 30 5.06 -5.69 15.33
N GLY A 31 5.73 -4.55 15.18
CA GLY A 31 7.15 -4.46 15.46
C GLY A 31 7.75 -3.08 15.29
N THR A 32 9.07 -3.02 15.39
CA THR A 32 9.88 -1.82 15.20
C THR A 32 11.07 -2.17 14.32
N ILE A 33 11.24 -1.38 13.25
CA ILE A 33 12.30 -1.52 12.26
C ILE A 33 13.18 -0.27 12.35
N SER A 34 14.49 -0.48 12.38
CA SER A 34 15.49 0.58 12.23
C SER A 34 15.89 0.67 10.77
N LEU A 35 15.88 1.86 10.22
CA LEU A 35 16.29 2.17 8.86
C LEU A 35 17.68 2.82 8.94
N HIS A 36 18.61 2.31 8.16
CA HIS A 36 19.99 2.76 8.08
C HIS A 36 20.31 3.16 6.65
N GLY A 37 20.85 4.37 6.45
CA GLY A 37 21.19 4.86 5.11
C GLY A 37 20.06 5.67 4.51
N GLU A 38 19.86 5.56 3.19
CA GLU A 38 18.85 6.37 2.50
C GLU A 38 17.43 5.92 2.88
N ARG A 39 16.58 6.89 3.28
CA ARG A 39 15.22 6.63 3.74
C ARG A 39 14.38 5.91 2.69
N HIS A 40 14.49 6.28 1.41
CA HIS A 40 13.63 5.74 0.36
C HIS A 40 13.83 4.23 0.19
N GLU A 41 15.07 3.81 -0.06
CA GLU A 41 15.43 2.40 -0.22
C GLU A 41 15.18 1.59 1.05
N SER A 42 15.58 2.10 2.21
CA SER A 42 15.38 1.40 3.49
C SER A 42 13.89 1.19 3.80
N THR A 43 13.04 2.16 3.43
CA THR A 43 11.59 2.03 3.66
C THR A 43 10.98 0.95 2.77
N LYS A 44 11.48 0.75 1.55
CA LYS A 44 11.02 -0.31 0.66
C LYS A 44 11.28 -1.70 1.27
N GLU A 45 12.51 -1.95 1.71
CA GLU A 45 12.88 -3.20 2.39
C GLU A 45 12.08 -3.40 3.69
N ALA A 46 11.87 -2.31 4.45
CA ALA A 46 11.02 -2.36 5.65
C ALA A 46 9.57 -2.77 5.34
N ARG A 47 8.99 -2.29 4.23
CA ARG A 47 7.64 -2.69 3.81
C ARG A 47 7.56 -4.17 3.47
N GLU A 48 8.56 -4.71 2.78
CA GLU A 48 8.64 -6.14 2.47
C GLU A 48 8.67 -6.97 3.76
N MET A 49 9.51 -6.59 4.74
CA MET A 49 9.54 -7.25 6.05
C MET A 49 8.23 -7.15 6.84
N MET A 50 7.53 -6.02 6.74
CA MET A 50 6.22 -5.82 7.38
C MET A 50 5.14 -6.69 6.75
N LEU A 51 5.11 -6.77 5.42
CA LEU A 51 4.19 -7.63 4.66
C LEU A 51 4.40 -9.10 4.99
N GLU A 52 5.66 -9.55 5.01
CA GLU A 52 5.99 -10.94 5.37
C GLU A 52 5.59 -11.27 6.81
N HIS A 53 5.79 -10.33 7.74
CA HIS A 53 5.43 -10.53 9.15
C HIS A 53 3.91 -10.57 9.36
N CYS A 54 3.18 -9.60 8.81
CA CYS A 54 1.76 -9.44 9.08
C CYS A 54 0.88 -10.37 8.23
N ARG A 55 1.38 -10.89 7.10
CA ARG A 55 0.63 -11.71 6.13
C ARG A 55 -0.73 -11.09 5.78
N GLY A 56 -0.78 -9.76 5.66
CA GLY A 56 -2.02 -9.00 5.58
C GLY A 56 -1.78 -7.50 5.81
N PRO A 57 -2.86 -6.73 6.08
CA PRO A 57 -2.76 -5.29 6.23
C PRO A 57 -1.93 -4.92 7.46
N TYR A 58 -1.17 -3.82 7.35
CA TYR A 58 -0.42 -3.24 8.45
C TYR A 58 -0.51 -1.72 8.41
N GLN A 59 -0.40 -1.11 9.59
CA GLN A 59 -0.41 0.34 9.77
C GLN A 59 0.91 0.78 10.41
N ILE A 60 1.53 1.81 9.83
CA ILE A 60 2.65 2.51 10.45
C ILE A 60 2.06 3.45 11.50
N ILE A 61 2.45 3.25 12.77
CA ILE A 61 1.94 4.02 13.91
C ILE A 61 2.92 5.09 14.39
N GLU A 62 4.19 4.95 14.04
CA GLU A 62 5.24 5.93 14.37
C GLU A 62 6.33 5.83 13.31
N GLU A 63 6.75 6.96 12.75
CA GLU A 63 7.89 7.07 11.86
C GLU A 63 8.67 8.32 12.24
N GLY A 64 9.97 8.18 12.49
CA GLY A 64 10.79 9.32 12.89
C GLY A 64 12.26 8.99 13.06
N PRO A 65 13.11 10.00 13.28
CA PRO A 65 14.51 9.79 13.58
C PRO A 65 14.67 9.02 14.90
N ALA A 66 15.53 8.00 14.91
CA ALA A 66 15.86 7.14 16.05
C ALA A 66 16.80 7.83 17.07
N GLY A 67 16.76 9.15 17.17
CA GLY A 67 17.69 9.99 17.95
C GLY A 67 18.16 11.21 17.16
N SER A 68 18.80 12.16 17.85
CA SER A 68 19.05 13.51 17.31
C SER A 68 20.26 13.64 16.37
N SER A 69 21.09 12.61 16.15
CA SER A 69 22.47 12.87 15.67
C SER A 69 22.99 12.06 14.48
N ASN A 70 22.39 10.91 14.11
CA ASN A 70 23.08 9.97 13.22
C ASN A 70 22.30 9.57 11.96
N GLY A 71 21.22 10.28 11.62
CA GLY A 71 20.39 9.94 10.46
C GLY A 71 19.73 8.55 10.51
N GLN A 72 19.74 7.88 11.68
CA GLN A 72 19.01 6.64 11.88
C GLN A 72 17.53 6.96 11.96
N TRP A 73 16.71 6.20 11.26
CA TRP A 73 15.26 6.30 11.30
C TRP A 73 14.66 5.07 11.96
N ARG A 74 13.53 5.24 12.62
CA ARG A 74 12.77 4.17 13.25
C ARG A 74 11.34 4.22 12.76
N LEU A 75 10.83 3.04 12.45
CA LEU A 75 9.47 2.84 12.02
C LEU A 75 8.82 1.79 12.92
N ARG A 76 7.67 2.12 13.49
CA ARG A 76 6.88 1.24 14.34
C ARG A 76 5.57 0.94 13.64
N TYR A 77 5.21 -0.34 13.57
CA TYR A 77 4.06 -0.81 12.81
C TYR A 77 3.20 -1.78 13.61
N ARG A 78 1.94 -1.92 13.19
CA ARG A 78 0.95 -2.84 13.76
C ARG A 78 0.28 -3.66 12.66
N CYS A 79 0.15 -4.96 12.88
CA CYS A 79 -0.57 -5.86 11.97
C CYS A 79 -2.09 -5.78 12.17
N GLY A 80 -2.85 -6.10 11.12
CA GLY A 80 -4.31 -6.19 11.15
C GLY A 80 -5.03 -4.84 11.07
N GLN A 81 -4.30 -3.75 10.89
CA GLN A 81 -4.88 -2.43 10.63
C GLN A 81 -4.44 -2.03 9.22
N ALA A 82 -5.38 -1.74 8.33
CA ALA A 82 -5.02 -1.08 7.09
C ALA A 82 -4.41 0.30 7.44
N PRO A 83 -3.48 0.83 6.63
CA PRO A 83 -3.19 2.26 6.70
C PRO A 83 -4.54 2.96 6.67
N ARG A 84 -4.80 3.83 7.64
CA ARG A 84 -5.90 4.76 7.46
C ARG A 84 -5.52 5.50 6.20
N GLU A 85 -6.21 5.22 5.11
CA GLU A 85 -6.23 6.09 3.96
C GLU A 85 -6.49 7.46 4.59
N ILE A 86 -5.48 8.32 4.56
CA ILE A 86 -5.73 9.71 4.87
C ILE A 86 -6.67 10.06 3.73
N ALA A 87 -7.98 10.04 4.01
CA ALA A 87 -8.97 10.57 3.11
C ALA A 87 -8.41 11.94 2.77
N ASP A 88 -7.92 12.06 1.55
CA ASP A 88 -7.32 13.29 1.10
C ASP A 88 -8.40 14.34 1.35
N PRO A 89 -8.17 15.37 2.19
CA PRO A 89 -9.23 16.32 2.47
C PRO A 89 -9.69 17.05 1.20
N GLU A 90 -8.93 16.93 0.09
CA GLU A 90 -9.27 17.42 -1.24
C GLU A 90 -10.05 16.38 -2.11
N ASP A 91 -10.11 15.12 -1.70
CA ASP A 91 -11.02 14.09 -2.28
C ASP A 91 -12.35 14.01 -1.49
N GLN A 92 -12.81 15.15 -1.00
CA GLN A 92 -14.22 15.40 -0.68
C GLN A 92 -14.96 15.98 -1.90
N THR A 93 -14.55 15.60 -3.10
CA THR A 93 -15.49 15.65 -4.22
C THR A 93 -16.47 14.51 -3.96
N ALA A 94 -17.48 14.78 -3.12
CA ALA A 94 -18.74 14.08 -3.25
C ALA A 94 -19.03 13.96 -4.75
N PRO A 95 -19.44 12.80 -5.29
CA PRO A 95 -19.84 12.73 -6.68
C PRO A 95 -20.87 13.83 -6.88
N SER A 96 -20.51 14.87 -7.63
CA SER A 96 -21.47 15.91 -8.01
C SER A 96 -22.65 15.18 -8.63
N PRO A 97 -23.89 15.40 -8.18
CA PRO A 97 -25.07 14.78 -8.79
C PRO A 97 -25.35 15.24 -10.24
N ASP A 98 -24.37 15.77 -10.95
CA ASP A 98 -24.55 16.51 -12.21
C ASP A 98 -23.42 16.25 -13.22
N ASP A 99 -23.00 14.99 -13.36
CA ASP A 99 -22.35 14.55 -14.61
C ASP A 99 -23.36 13.67 -15.34
N GLY A 100 -23.96 14.26 -16.38
CA GLY A 100 -25.05 13.70 -17.15
C GLY A 100 -24.76 12.30 -17.65
N TYR A 101 -25.27 11.30 -16.93
CA TYR A 101 -25.53 10.00 -17.50
C TYR A 101 -26.41 10.21 -18.74
N PRO A 102 -26.03 9.69 -19.93
CA PRO A 102 -27.00 9.56 -21.00
C PRO A 102 -28.13 8.70 -20.47
N GLN A 103 -29.33 9.26 -20.48
CA GLN A 103 -30.54 8.52 -20.17
C GLN A 103 -30.64 7.38 -21.17
N VAL A 104 -30.19 6.19 -20.77
CA VAL A 104 -30.46 4.98 -21.53
C VAL A 104 -31.98 4.81 -21.51
N PRO A 105 -32.64 4.65 -22.67
CA PRO A 105 -34.07 4.42 -22.69
C PRO A 105 -34.37 3.15 -21.90
N VAL A 106 -35.23 3.29 -20.90
CA VAL A 106 -35.80 2.18 -20.14
C VAL A 106 -36.61 1.36 -21.14
N PHE A 107 -36.04 0.26 -21.62
CA PHE A 107 -36.80 -0.74 -22.34
C PHE A 107 -37.60 -1.54 -21.31
N ASP A 108 -38.89 -1.26 -21.28
CA ASP A 108 -39.90 -1.98 -20.52
C ASP A 108 -40.00 -3.42 -21.07
N ALA A 109 -39.16 -4.31 -20.54
CA ALA A 109 -39.25 -5.72 -20.80
C ALA A 109 -40.31 -6.29 -19.84
N GLY A 110 -41.55 -6.33 -20.33
CA GLY A 110 -42.67 -6.98 -19.66
C GLY A 110 -42.29 -8.39 -19.20
N VAL A 111 -42.37 -8.62 -17.89
CA VAL A 111 -42.39 -9.96 -17.31
C VAL A 111 -43.85 -10.37 -17.18
N ALA A 112 -44.21 -11.31 -18.04
CA ALA A 112 -45.46 -12.02 -18.02
C ALA A 112 -45.55 -12.94 -16.79
N ASP A 113 -46.72 -12.85 -16.15
CA ASP A 113 -47.48 -13.87 -15.44
C ASP A 113 -46.90 -15.31 -15.40
N ALA A 114 -46.67 -15.82 -14.19
CA ALA A 114 -46.66 -17.25 -13.93
C ALA A 114 -47.27 -17.54 -12.55
N ALA A 115 -48.59 -17.79 -12.58
CA ALA A 115 -49.37 -18.70 -11.74
C ALA A 115 -48.71 -19.32 -10.48
N GLN A 116 -49.28 -19.01 -9.33
CA GLN A 116 -49.06 -19.68 -8.05
C GLN A 116 -50.09 -20.83 -7.87
N PRO A 117 -49.68 -22.08 -7.58
CA PRO A 117 -50.62 -23.13 -7.20
C PRO A 117 -51.09 -22.99 -5.73
N PRO A 118 -52.31 -23.44 -5.38
CA PRO A 118 -52.84 -23.34 -4.03
C PRO A 118 -52.14 -24.34 -3.09
N SER A 119 -51.66 -23.83 -1.96
CA SER A 119 -51.19 -24.66 -0.85
C SER A 119 -52.40 -25.17 -0.05
N THR A 120 -52.54 -26.49 0.00
CA THR A 120 -53.48 -27.21 0.86
C THR A 120 -53.13 -26.94 2.33
N GLN A 121 -54.07 -26.41 3.11
CA GLN A 121 -54.00 -26.37 4.57
C GLN A 121 -54.35 -27.75 5.13
N GLU A 122 -53.51 -28.27 6.02
CA GLU A 122 -53.90 -29.26 7.03
C GLU A 122 -54.36 -28.54 8.31
#